data_AF-A0A3A8N4D3-F1
#
_entry.id   AF-A0A3A8N4D3-F1
#
_cell.length_a   1.000
_cell.length_b   1.000
_cell.length_c   1.000
_cell.angle_alpha   90.00
_cell.angle_beta   90.00
_cell.angle_gamma   90.00
#
_symmetry.space_group_name_H-M   'P 1'
#
loop_
_entity.id
_entity.type
_entity.pdbx_description
1 polymer ?
#
loop_
_entity_poly.entity_id
_entity_poly.type
_entity_poly.pdbx_seq_one_letter_code
_entity_poly.pdbx_strand_id
1 'polypeptide(L)'
;MKRTLHGVTLAAALFAGGVSLAQSATSPTPPPPGASGSTKPAAMKGMAEFKGFMVPTDEKAFLERLHHINQTEILQAQLAQKNSQNPDVKSYAESMIKMHTDADQKVMTYATTKKLKLAEPKPVDEMERKAMAATKAEIAKLEVLKGSPFDSSYMAGQVAAHDMAIGKVMAAQHGMNATGEMATMITTLTQELPKHRDMAYQTLGKVDDAMGVGGSGAGMQGGSMDHGSMKHGPPPSGTTGSGSMGGATGTTGGSTKTK
;
A
#
# COMPACT_ATOMS: atom_id res chain seq x y z
N MET A 1 38.16 -25.95 -19.51
CA MET A 1 37.53 -25.03 -20.49
C MET A 1 36.97 -23.84 -19.73
N LYS A 2 37.05 -22.66 -20.32
CA LYS A 2 37.37 -21.37 -19.68
C LYS A 2 36.24 -20.80 -18.80
N ARG A 3 36.59 -20.37 -17.58
CA ARG A 3 35.87 -19.39 -16.76
C ARG A 3 36.55 -18.03 -16.96
N THR A 4 35.79 -16.97 -17.16
CA THR A 4 36.32 -15.59 -17.18
C THR A 4 35.52 -14.73 -16.22
N LEU A 5 36.13 -14.43 -15.07
CA LEU A 5 35.83 -13.25 -14.27
C LEU A 5 36.46 -12.04 -14.98
N HIS A 6 35.75 -10.91 -14.99
CA HIS A 6 36.35 -9.60 -15.17
C HIS A 6 35.86 -8.70 -14.04
N GLY A 7 36.68 -8.57 -13.00
CA GLY A 7 36.87 -7.25 -12.38
C GLY A 7 38.03 -6.57 -13.10
N VAL A 8 38.15 -5.24 -12.97
CA VAL A 8 39.40 -4.47 -12.80
C VAL A 8 39.19 -2.99 -13.14
N THR A 9 39.39 -2.18 -12.09
CA THR A 9 40.04 -0.85 -11.99
C THR A 9 39.47 0.42 -12.62
N LEU A 10 39.13 1.30 -11.68
CA LEU A 10 39.45 2.73 -11.58
C LEU A 10 40.88 3.07 -12.08
N ALA A 11 41.00 4.05 -12.98
CA ALA A 11 42.25 4.74 -13.28
C ALA A 11 42.01 6.22 -13.53
N ALA A 12 42.66 7.04 -12.70
CA ALA A 12 42.72 8.49 -12.79
C ALA A 12 43.64 8.93 -13.93
N ALA A 13 43.27 10.02 -14.61
CA ALA A 13 44.16 10.74 -15.51
C ALA A 13 44.27 12.20 -15.05
N LEU A 14 45.47 12.56 -14.56
CA LEU A 14 45.91 13.93 -14.33
C LEU A 14 46.07 14.65 -15.68
N PHE A 15 45.54 15.86 -15.78
CA PHE A 15 46.08 16.89 -16.69
C PHE A 15 46.51 18.09 -15.85
N ALA A 16 47.83 18.33 -15.85
CA ALA A 16 48.45 19.55 -15.39
C ALA A 16 48.44 20.58 -16.53
N GLY A 17 48.03 21.80 -16.23
CA GLY A 17 48.03 22.93 -17.16
C GLY A 17 47.58 24.18 -16.44
N GLY A 18 48.52 24.83 -15.75
CA GLY A 18 48.27 26.07 -15.00
C GLY A 18 48.27 27.30 -15.90
N VAL A 19 47.36 28.22 -15.61
CA VAL A 19 47.57 29.66 -15.79
C VAL A 19 46.91 30.35 -14.58
N SER A 20 47.72 31.03 -13.78
CA SER A 20 47.28 31.88 -12.68
C SER A 20 46.85 33.25 -13.20
N LEU A 21 45.68 33.75 -12.79
CA LEU A 21 45.44 35.19 -12.63
C LEU A 21 44.42 35.46 -11.50
N ALA A 22 44.92 36.21 -10.52
CA ALA A 22 44.26 37.17 -9.63
C ALA A 22 43.06 36.72 -8.78
N GLN A 23 43.36 36.51 -7.51
CA GLN A 23 42.46 36.36 -6.37
C GLN A 23 41.96 37.75 -5.91
N SER A 24 40.68 38.05 -6.09
CA SER A 24 40.00 39.12 -5.34
C SER A 24 39.28 38.48 -4.16
N ALA A 25 39.83 38.70 -2.97
CA ALA A 25 39.25 38.25 -1.71
C ALA A 25 38.04 39.12 -1.35
N THR A 26 36.84 38.54 -1.41
CA THR A 26 35.68 39.02 -0.65
C THR A 26 35.25 37.89 0.27
N SER A 27 35.33 38.12 1.58
CA SER A 27 34.92 37.17 2.62
C SER A 27 33.47 36.73 2.43
N PRO A 28 33.11 35.46 2.69
CA PRO A 28 31.72 35.02 2.64
C PRO A 28 30.98 35.54 3.87
N THR A 29 30.03 36.45 3.66
CA THR A 29 29.02 36.82 4.66
C THR A 29 28.13 35.60 4.93
N PRO A 30 27.88 35.21 6.20
CA PRO A 30 26.92 34.15 6.49
C PRO A 30 25.51 34.57 6.05
N PRO A 31 24.67 33.64 5.53
CA PRO A 31 23.32 33.98 5.14
C PRO A 31 22.50 34.42 6.37
N PRO A 32 21.59 35.40 6.22
CA PRO A 32 20.74 35.83 7.31
C PRO A 32 19.80 34.67 7.73
N PRO A 33 19.55 34.46 9.03
CA PRO A 33 18.58 33.46 9.48
C PRO A 33 17.18 33.99 9.16
N GLY A 34 16.47 33.35 8.22
CA GLY A 34 15.09 33.75 7.94
C GLY A 34 14.46 33.33 6.60
N ALA A 35 15.18 32.68 5.69
CA ALA A 35 14.60 32.23 4.41
C ALA A 35 14.20 30.74 4.42
N SER A 36 13.46 30.29 5.43
CA SER A 36 12.50 29.20 5.24
C SER A 36 11.16 29.85 4.86
N GLY A 37 11.16 30.46 3.69
CA GLY A 37 9.94 30.94 3.06
C GLY A 37 9.23 29.73 2.49
N SER A 38 8.27 29.19 3.22
CA SER A 38 7.17 28.41 2.63
C SER A 38 6.43 29.35 1.68
N THR A 39 6.97 29.57 0.48
CA THR A 39 6.22 30.23 -0.58
C THR A 39 5.06 29.31 -0.89
N LYS A 40 3.87 29.66 -0.38
CA LYS A 40 2.61 29.07 -0.82
C LYS A 40 2.67 29.02 -2.35
N PRO A 41 2.57 27.84 -2.99
CA PRO A 41 2.57 27.77 -4.44
C PRO A 41 1.53 28.77 -4.94
N ALA A 42 1.92 29.66 -5.84
CA ALA A 42 0.95 30.52 -6.50
C ALA A 42 -0.13 29.59 -7.07
N ALA A 43 -1.39 29.78 -6.67
CA ALA A 43 -2.49 28.95 -7.13
C ALA A 43 -2.50 28.99 -8.65
N MET A 44 -2.12 27.88 -9.28
CA MET A 44 -2.08 27.81 -10.74
C MET A 44 -3.52 27.88 -11.21
N LYS A 45 -3.85 28.89 -12.02
CA LYS A 45 -5.23 29.13 -12.48
C LYS A 45 -5.77 27.84 -13.13
N GLY A 46 -6.90 27.35 -12.64
CA GLY A 46 -7.52 26.12 -13.12
C GLY A 46 -7.02 24.83 -12.45
N MET A 47 -6.23 24.93 -11.38
CA MET A 47 -5.80 23.79 -10.55
C MET A 47 -6.25 23.96 -9.11
N ALA A 48 -6.66 22.86 -8.49
CA ALA A 48 -6.81 22.72 -7.05
C ALA A 48 -5.57 22.06 -6.48
N GLU A 49 -5.10 22.56 -5.34
CA GLU A 49 -3.95 22.01 -4.61
C GLU A 49 -4.37 21.66 -3.18
N PHE A 50 -3.93 20.51 -2.70
CA PHE A 50 -4.05 20.12 -1.30
C PHE A 50 -2.87 19.24 -0.89
N LYS A 51 -2.08 19.71 0.07
CA LYS A 51 -0.91 18.97 0.62
C LYS A 51 0.07 18.50 -0.48
N GLY A 52 0.29 19.33 -1.50
CA GLY A 52 1.17 19.05 -2.63
C GLY A 52 0.54 18.22 -3.76
N PHE A 53 -0.70 17.73 -3.58
CA PHE A 53 -1.45 17.08 -4.66
C PHE A 53 -2.17 18.11 -5.50
N MET A 54 -2.07 18.00 -6.83
CA MET A 54 -2.70 18.90 -7.78
C MET A 54 -3.68 18.16 -8.68
N VAL A 55 -4.83 18.79 -8.94
CA VAL A 55 -5.85 18.32 -9.90
C VAL A 55 -6.44 19.48 -10.67
N PRO A 56 -6.85 19.29 -11.94
CA PRO A 56 -7.57 20.32 -12.67
C PRO A 56 -8.92 20.59 -12.01
N THR A 57 -9.32 21.87 -11.95
CA THR A 57 -10.67 22.25 -11.51
C THR A 57 -11.71 22.19 -12.62
N ASP A 58 -11.26 22.07 -13.87
CA ASP A 58 -12.15 21.80 -15.00
C ASP A 58 -12.78 20.41 -14.85
N GLU A 59 -14.11 20.38 -14.82
CA GLU A 59 -14.90 19.16 -14.60
C GLU A 59 -14.57 18.06 -15.61
N LYS A 60 -14.44 18.40 -16.89
CA LYS A 60 -14.11 17.43 -17.94
C LYS A 60 -12.71 16.86 -17.73
N ALA A 61 -11.71 17.72 -17.48
CA ALA A 61 -10.33 17.29 -17.25
C ALA A 61 -10.17 16.42 -15.99
N PHE A 62 -10.99 16.64 -14.97
CA PHE A 62 -11.04 15.78 -13.79
C PHE A 62 -11.66 14.41 -14.10
N LEU A 63 -12.79 14.37 -14.83
CA LEU A 63 -13.44 13.13 -15.25
C LEU A 63 -12.56 12.28 -16.17
N GLU A 64 -11.81 12.90 -17.09
CA GLU A 64 -10.84 12.19 -17.95
C GLU A 64 -9.79 11.44 -17.13
N ARG A 65 -9.31 12.04 -16.04
CA ARG A 65 -8.35 11.40 -15.13
C ARG A 65 -8.98 10.27 -14.33
N LEU A 66 -10.19 10.45 -13.81
CA LEU A 66 -10.90 9.38 -13.11
C LEU A 66 -11.15 8.18 -14.03
N HIS A 67 -11.61 8.45 -15.26
CA HIS A 67 -11.83 7.41 -16.26
C HIS A 67 -10.54 6.65 -16.59
N HIS A 68 -9.46 7.38 -16.88
CA HIS A 68 -8.15 6.80 -17.16
C HIS A 68 -7.62 5.95 -15.99
N ILE A 69 -7.74 6.44 -14.75
CA ILE A 69 -7.33 5.69 -13.54
C ILE A 69 -8.13 4.39 -13.43
N ASN A 70 -9.47 4.43 -13.57
CA ASN A 70 -10.28 3.21 -13.50
C ASN A 70 -9.88 2.19 -14.56
N GLN A 71 -9.70 2.61 -15.82
CA GLN A 71 -9.29 1.71 -16.90
C GLN A 71 -7.91 1.08 -16.66
N THR A 72 -6.98 1.85 -16.10
CA THR A 72 -5.65 1.37 -15.71
C THR A 72 -5.72 0.32 -14.60
N GLU A 73 -6.47 0.61 -13.53
CA GLU A 73 -6.63 -0.30 -12.38
C GLU A 73 -7.32 -1.60 -12.78
N ILE A 74 -8.32 -1.53 -13.67
CA ILE A 74 -8.97 -2.72 -14.25
C ILE A 74 -7.94 -3.56 -15.02
N LEU A 75 -7.12 -2.94 -15.85
CA LEU A 75 -6.07 -3.65 -16.61
C LEU A 75 -5.06 -4.32 -15.68
N GLN A 76 -4.57 -3.61 -14.66
CA GLN A 76 -3.61 -4.17 -13.70
C GLN A 76 -4.23 -5.35 -12.92
N ALA A 77 -5.49 -5.24 -12.51
CA ALA A 77 -6.20 -6.31 -11.85
C ALA A 77 -6.46 -7.52 -12.78
N GLN A 78 -6.72 -7.31 -14.07
CA GLN A 78 -6.78 -8.41 -15.05
C GLN A 78 -5.44 -9.11 -15.22
N LEU A 79 -4.33 -8.37 -15.21
CA LEU A 79 -2.99 -8.96 -15.18
C LEU A 79 -2.80 -9.80 -13.92
N ALA A 80 -3.30 -9.36 -12.76
CA ALA A 80 -3.23 -10.11 -11.51
C ALA A 80 -4.00 -11.43 -11.54
N GLN A 81 -5.20 -11.44 -12.13
CA GLN A 81 -5.95 -12.69 -12.37
C GLN A 81 -5.13 -13.70 -13.18
N LYS A 82 -4.37 -13.22 -14.18
CA LYS A 82 -3.57 -14.05 -15.07
C LYS A 82 -2.24 -14.50 -14.48
N ASN A 83 -1.56 -13.61 -13.76
CA ASN A 83 -0.14 -13.74 -13.43
C ASN A 83 0.13 -14.20 -12.00
N SER A 84 -0.84 -14.02 -11.10
CA SER A 84 -0.75 -14.47 -9.72
C SER A 84 -1.15 -15.95 -9.59
N GLN A 85 -0.59 -16.62 -8.58
CA GLN A 85 -1.11 -17.90 -8.06
C GLN A 85 -1.63 -17.77 -6.62
N ASN A 86 -1.49 -16.59 -6.01
CA ASN A 86 -1.90 -16.34 -4.64
C ASN A 86 -3.43 -16.07 -4.58
N PRO A 87 -4.19 -16.82 -3.77
CA PRO A 87 -5.64 -16.67 -3.70
C PRO A 87 -6.08 -15.30 -3.13
N ASP A 88 -5.35 -14.71 -2.17
CA ASP A 88 -5.66 -13.38 -1.64
C ASP A 88 -5.47 -12.30 -2.71
N VAL A 89 -4.38 -12.37 -3.48
CA VAL A 89 -4.11 -11.43 -4.59
C VAL A 89 -5.17 -11.53 -5.68
N LYS A 90 -5.59 -12.76 -6.05
CA LYS A 90 -6.69 -12.96 -7.00
C LYS A 90 -8.02 -12.43 -6.47
N SER A 91 -8.34 -12.66 -5.21
CA SER A 91 -9.59 -12.14 -4.61
C SER A 91 -9.61 -10.61 -4.58
N TYR A 92 -8.49 -9.99 -4.22
CA TYR A 92 -8.32 -8.53 -4.29
C TYR A 92 -8.51 -8.03 -5.73
N ALA A 93 -7.86 -8.64 -6.71
CA ALA A 93 -7.95 -8.25 -8.11
C ALA A 93 -9.37 -8.38 -8.68
N GLU A 94 -10.09 -9.45 -8.36
CA GLU A 94 -11.51 -9.61 -8.78
C GLU A 94 -12.37 -8.47 -8.23
N SER A 95 -12.15 -8.13 -6.96
CA SER A 95 -12.84 -7.03 -6.29
C SER A 95 -12.54 -5.68 -6.97
N MET A 96 -11.27 -5.42 -7.33
CA MET A 96 -10.86 -4.20 -8.04
C MET A 96 -11.48 -4.10 -9.44
N ILE A 97 -11.52 -5.21 -10.21
CA ILE A 97 -12.18 -5.22 -11.52
C ILE A 97 -13.64 -4.78 -11.35
N LYS A 98 -14.37 -5.37 -10.40
CA LYS A 98 -15.78 -5.03 -10.19
C LYS A 98 -15.95 -3.57 -9.76
N MET A 99 -15.25 -3.15 -8.71
CA MET A 99 -15.42 -1.82 -8.11
C MET A 99 -15.02 -0.71 -9.06
N HIS A 100 -13.90 -0.86 -9.77
CA HIS A 100 -13.46 0.14 -10.75
C HIS A 100 -14.31 0.12 -12.02
N THR A 101 -14.84 -1.02 -12.47
CA THR A 101 -15.82 -1.06 -13.58
C THR A 101 -17.10 -0.31 -13.21
N ASP A 102 -17.63 -0.56 -12.01
CA ASP A 102 -18.83 0.12 -11.51
C ASP A 102 -18.58 1.65 -11.36
N ALA A 103 -17.41 2.03 -10.86
CA ALA A 103 -17.02 3.43 -10.74
C ALA A 103 -16.87 4.10 -12.12
N ASP A 104 -16.26 3.41 -13.08
CA ASP A 104 -16.06 3.93 -14.42
C ASP A 104 -17.38 4.14 -15.16
N GLN A 105 -18.30 3.20 -15.04
CA GLN A 105 -19.64 3.33 -15.61
C GLN A 105 -20.38 4.55 -15.06
N LYS A 106 -20.20 4.89 -13.77
CA LYS A 106 -20.77 6.11 -13.17
C LYS A 106 -20.11 7.37 -13.74
N VAL A 107 -18.79 7.40 -13.89
CA VAL A 107 -18.05 8.50 -14.53
C VAL A 107 -18.54 8.73 -15.96
N MET A 108 -18.67 7.66 -16.75
CA MET A 108 -19.12 7.74 -18.15
C MET A 108 -20.58 8.16 -18.28
N THR A 109 -21.45 7.67 -17.40
CA THR A 109 -22.87 8.07 -17.35
C THR A 109 -23.01 9.55 -17.01
N TYR A 110 -22.24 10.02 -16.03
CA TYR A 110 -22.19 11.43 -15.65
C TYR A 110 -21.72 12.31 -16.81
N ALA A 111 -20.60 11.95 -17.42
CA ALA A 111 -20.04 12.67 -18.57
C ALA A 111 -21.04 12.75 -19.73
N THR A 112 -21.75 11.65 -20.03
CA THR A 112 -22.78 11.60 -21.07
C THR A 112 -23.94 12.55 -20.76
N THR A 113 -24.44 12.54 -19.52
CA THR A 113 -25.51 13.46 -19.08
C THR A 113 -25.10 14.93 -19.22
N LYS A 114 -23.82 15.23 -18.99
CA LYS A 114 -23.22 16.55 -19.19
C LYS A 114 -22.83 16.86 -20.64
N LYS A 115 -23.04 15.93 -21.58
CA LYS A 115 -22.60 16.02 -22.99
C LYS A 115 -21.09 16.24 -23.13
N LEU A 116 -20.31 15.74 -22.18
CA LEU A 116 -18.85 15.77 -22.20
C LEU A 116 -18.32 14.52 -22.89
N LYS A 117 -17.48 14.72 -23.90
CA LYS A 117 -16.72 13.63 -24.54
C LYS A 117 -15.37 13.51 -23.86
N LEU A 118 -15.19 12.48 -23.03
CA LEU A 118 -13.91 12.22 -22.38
C LEU A 118 -12.89 11.72 -23.39
N ALA A 119 -11.65 12.17 -23.25
CA ALA A 119 -10.49 11.72 -24.01
C ALA A 119 -9.36 11.31 -23.06
N GLU A 120 -8.32 10.70 -23.62
CA GLU A 120 -7.11 10.39 -22.87
C GLU A 120 -6.50 11.67 -22.27
N PRO A 121 -6.25 11.73 -20.95
CA PRO A 121 -5.79 12.94 -20.31
C PRO A 121 -4.37 13.30 -20.76
N LYS A 122 -4.15 14.59 -21.01
CA LYS A 122 -2.80 15.14 -21.14
C LYS A 122 -2.28 15.54 -19.76
N PRO A 123 -0.99 15.30 -19.46
CA PRO A 123 -0.39 15.74 -18.20
C PRO A 123 -0.47 17.26 -18.11
N VAL A 124 -0.87 17.78 -16.95
CA VAL A 124 -0.98 19.24 -16.72
C VAL A 124 0.31 19.88 -16.24
N ASP A 125 1.23 19.07 -15.71
CA ASP A 125 2.55 19.49 -15.28
C ASP A 125 3.57 18.35 -15.42
N GLU A 126 4.81 18.65 -15.07
CA GLU A 126 5.94 17.72 -15.11
C GLU A 126 5.79 16.55 -14.12
N MET A 127 5.15 16.80 -12.97
CA MET A 127 4.96 15.77 -11.94
C MET A 127 3.94 14.73 -12.39
N GLU A 128 2.81 15.17 -12.94
CA GLU A 128 1.80 14.28 -13.50
C GLU A 128 2.34 13.53 -14.72
N ARG A 129 3.14 14.18 -15.57
CA ARG A 129 3.82 13.49 -16.67
C ARG A 129 4.68 12.33 -16.19
N LYS A 130 5.46 12.54 -15.12
CA LYS A 130 6.27 11.47 -14.50
C LYS A 130 5.40 10.37 -13.90
N ALA A 131 4.30 10.74 -13.24
CA ALA A 131 3.37 9.77 -12.66
C ALA A 131 2.74 8.87 -13.75
N MET A 132 2.24 9.46 -14.84
CA MET A 132 1.70 8.70 -15.99
C MET A 132 2.75 7.78 -16.62
N ALA A 133 4.00 8.25 -16.76
CA ALA A 133 5.09 7.43 -17.26
C ALA A 133 5.43 6.27 -16.30
N ALA A 134 5.40 6.51 -14.99
CA ALA A 134 5.61 5.48 -13.98
C ALA A 134 4.49 4.42 -14.00
N THR A 135 3.22 4.84 -14.14
CA THR A 135 2.09 3.92 -14.32
C THR A 135 2.28 3.03 -15.54
N LYS A 136 2.68 3.59 -16.69
CA LYS A 136 2.97 2.81 -17.89
C LYS A 136 4.13 1.82 -17.69
N ALA A 137 5.19 2.23 -16.99
CA ALA A 137 6.30 1.35 -16.67
C ALA A 137 5.90 0.22 -15.72
N GLU A 138 5.04 0.50 -14.75
CA GLU A 138 4.52 -0.52 -13.84
C GLU A 138 3.65 -1.54 -14.58
N ILE A 139 2.77 -1.11 -15.49
CA ILE A 139 2.01 -2.05 -16.35
C ILE A 139 2.96 -2.97 -17.13
N ALA A 140 3.96 -2.40 -17.81
CA ALA A 140 4.93 -3.18 -18.58
C ALA A 140 5.70 -4.20 -17.70
N LYS A 141 6.01 -3.82 -16.47
CA LYS A 141 6.61 -4.72 -15.47
C LYS A 141 5.65 -5.83 -15.07
N LEU A 142 4.39 -5.50 -14.78
CA LEU A 142 3.35 -6.47 -14.40
C LEU A 142 3.01 -7.46 -15.52
N GLU A 143 3.12 -7.06 -16.79
CA GLU A 143 2.93 -7.96 -17.93
C GLU A 143 3.91 -9.13 -17.95
N VAL A 144 5.17 -8.89 -17.55
CA VAL A 144 6.25 -9.88 -17.61
C VAL A 144 6.45 -10.65 -16.31
N LEU A 145 6.17 -10.05 -15.16
CA LEU A 145 6.28 -10.73 -13.88
C LEU A 145 5.20 -11.82 -13.71
N LYS A 146 5.51 -12.83 -12.90
CA LYS A 146 4.61 -13.94 -12.54
C LYS A 146 4.86 -14.36 -11.09
N GLY A 147 3.87 -14.99 -10.45
CA GLY A 147 4.00 -15.54 -9.10
C GLY A 147 4.39 -14.50 -8.04
N SER A 148 5.17 -14.90 -7.04
CA SER A 148 5.51 -14.03 -5.90
C SER A 148 6.11 -12.66 -6.28
N PRO A 149 7.08 -12.53 -7.22
CA PRO A 149 7.55 -11.22 -7.67
C PRO A 149 6.46 -10.33 -8.29
N PHE A 150 5.50 -10.94 -8.99
CA PHE A 150 4.32 -10.24 -9.49
C PHE A 150 3.46 -9.78 -8.32
N ASP A 151 3.15 -10.67 -7.38
CA ASP A 151 2.28 -10.42 -6.24
C ASP A 151 2.77 -9.22 -5.42
N SER A 152 4.06 -9.20 -5.05
CA SER A 152 4.64 -8.07 -4.31
C SER A 152 4.63 -6.77 -5.11
N SER A 153 4.96 -6.81 -6.42
CA SER A 153 4.96 -5.60 -7.27
C SER A 153 3.56 -5.02 -7.40
N TYR A 154 2.59 -5.87 -7.71
CA TYR A 154 1.20 -5.47 -7.89
C TYR A 154 0.65 -4.88 -6.60
N MET A 155 0.75 -5.60 -5.48
CA MET A 155 0.14 -5.13 -4.22
C MET A 155 0.79 -3.84 -3.71
N ALA A 156 2.12 -3.70 -3.81
CA ALA A 156 2.79 -2.45 -3.47
C ALA A 156 2.40 -1.29 -4.41
N GLY A 157 2.29 -1.57 -5.71
CA GLY A 157 1.82 -0.62 -6.71
C GLY A 157 0.40 -0.12 -6.42
N GLN A 158 -0.50 -1.03 -6.04
CA GLN A 158 -1.88 -0.71 -5.69
C GLN A 158 -1.97 0.20 -4.46
N VAL A 159 -1.19 -0.06 -3.40
CA VAL A 159 -1.14 0.84 -2.23
C VAL A 159 -0.72 2.25 -2.65
N ALA A 160 0.37 2.36 -3.41
CA ALA A 160 0.88 3.66 -3.86
C ALA A 160 -0.10 4.40 -4.79
N ALA A 161 -0.74 3.69 -5.72
CA ALA A 161 -1.73 4.25 -6.64
C ALA A 161 -2.95 4.80 -5.89
N HIS A 162 -3.45 4.06 -4.89
CA HIS A 162 -4.59 4.50 -4.09
C HIS A 162 -4.24 5.67 -3.17
N ASP A 163 -3.04 5.73 -2.57
CA ASP A 163 -2.62 6.90 -1.79
C ASP A 163 -2.53 8.16 -2.66
N MET A 164 -2.01 8.04 -3.89
CA MET A 164 -2.00 9.13 -4.88
C MET A 164 -3.44 9.56 -5.26
N ALA A 165 -4.34 8.61 -5.47
CA ALA A 165 -5.73 8.88 -5.81
C ALA A 165 -6.46 9.59 -4.64
N ILE A 166 -6.23 9.17 -3.40
CA ILE A 166 -6.78 9.82 -2.20
C ILE A 166 -6.32 11.28 -2.15
N GLY A 167 -5.03 11.55 -2.33
CA GLY A 167 -4.49 12.90 -2.34
C GLY A 167 -5.14 13.79 -3.41
N LYS A 168 -5.30 13.27 -4.63
CA LYS A 168 -5.97 13.96 -5.75
C LYS A 168 -7.45 14.23 -5.48
N VAL A 169 -8.18 13.26 -4.94
CA VAL A 169 -9.61 13.42 -4.63
C VAL A 169 -9.80 14.40 -3.46
N MET A 170 -8.91 14.42 -2.48
CA MET A 170 -8.92 15.44 -1.41
C MET A 170 -8.65 16.84 -1.98
N ALA A 171 -7.69 16.98 -2.92
CA ALA A 171 -7.49 18.24 -3.62
C ALA A 171 -8.75 18.68 -4.39
N ALA A 172 -9.42 17.76 -5.06
CA ALA A 172 -10.69 18.02 -5.74
C ALA A 172 -11.78 18.48 -4.75
N GLN A 173 -11.94 17.77 -3.63
CA GLN A 173 -12.92 18.08 -2.59
C GLN A 173 -12.73 19.49 -2.02
N HIS A 174 -11.48 19.92 -1.83
CA HIS A 174 -11.16 21.23 -1.26
C HIS A 174 -11.16 22.38 -2.28
N GLY A 175 -10.86 22.12 -3.55
CA GLY A 175 -10.59 23.20 -4.52
C GLY A 175 -11.51 23.27 -5.74
N MET A 176 -12.30 22.24 -6.06
CA MET A 176 -13.19 22.28 -7.23
C MET A 176 -14.50 23.03 -6.99
N ASN A 177 -14.89 23.26 -5.73
CA ASN A 177 -16.21 23.78 -5.38
C ASN A 177 -17.35 23.01 -6.09
N ALA A 178 -17.18 21.69 -6.20
CA ALA A 178 -18.13 20.83 -6.90
C ALA A 178 -19.51 20.87 -6.22
N THR A 179 -20.56 20.71 -7.02
CA THR A 179 -21.95 20.66 -6.55
C THR A 179 -22.70 19.50 -7.19
N GLY A 180 -23.87 19.18 -6.64
CA GLY A 180 -24.74 18.12 -7.15
C GLY A 180 -24.02 16.77 -7.25
N GLU A 181 -24.24 16.05 -8.34
CA GLU A 181 -23.71 14.70 -8.55
C GLU A 181 -22.18 14.64 -8.59
N MET A 182 -21.48 15.70 -9.02
CA MET A 182 -20.00 15.74 -8.94
C MET A 182 -19.53 15.77 -7.48
N ALA A 183 -20.19 16.56 -6.62
CA ALA A 183 -19.87 16.59 -5.19
C ALA A 183 -20.14 15.23 -4.54
N THR A 184 -21.24 14.56 -4.90
CA THR A 184 -21.54 13.21 -4.46
C THR A 184 -20.46 12.22 -4.91
N MET A 185 -20.04 12.27 -6.17
CA MET A 185 -18.99 11.40 -6.72
C MET A 185 -17.66 11.60 -5.97
N ILE A 186 -17.21 12.84 -5.79
CA ILE A 186 -16.00 13.15 -5.02
C ILE A 186 -16.12 12.62 -3.59
N THR A 187 -17.26 12.84 -2.94
CA THR A 187 -17.50 12.34 -1.56
C THR A 187 -17.43 10.82 -1.50
N THR A 188 -18.06 10.10 -2.44
CA THR A 188 -17.95 8.64 -2.51
C THR A 188 -16.51 8.19 -2.69
N LEU A 189 -15.73 8.83 -3.56
CA LEU A 189 -14.32 8.50 -3.77
C LEU A 189 -13.48 8.71 -2.50
N THR A 190 -13.75 9.76 -1.71
CA THR A 190 -13.05 9.96 -0.41
C THR A 190 -13.31 8.85 0.61
N GLN A 191 -14.40 8.10 0.45
CA GLN A 191 -14.78 7.01 1.35
C GLN A 191 -14.30 5.64 0.84
N GLU A 192 -14.36 5.40 -0.46
CA GLU A 192 -14.02 4.10 -1.04
C GLU A 192 -12.51 3.91 -1.25
N LEU A 193 -11.79 4.95 -1.70
CA LEU A 193 -10.34 4.83 -1.98
C LEU A 193 -9.52 4.38 -0.75
N PRO A 194 -9.76 4.90 0.47
CA PRO A 194 -9.07 4.39 1.66
C PRO A 194 -9.33 2.90 1.93
N LYS A 195 -10.56 2.42 1.71
CA LYS A 195 -10.90 1.01 1.91
C LYS A 195 -10.14 0.13 0.91
N HIS A 196 -10.08 0.53 -0.35
CA HIS A 196 -9.34 -0.19 -1.37
C HIS A 196 -7.84 -0.23 -1.06
N ARG A 197 -7.27 0.90 -0.59
CA ARG A 197 -5.88 0.97 -0.14
C ARG A 197 -5.61 0.04 1.04
N ASP A 198 -6.51 -0.01 2.01
CA ASP A 198 -6.36 -0.88 3.18
C ASP A 198 -6.46 -2.36 2.80
N MET A 199 -7.36 -2.72 1.87
CA MET A 199 -7.41 -4.07 1.29
C MET A 199 -6.09 -4.43 0.60
N ALA A 200 -5.48 -3.48 -0.11
CA ALA A 200 -4.19 -3.68 -0.78
C ALA A 200 -3.07 -3.88 0.24
N TYR A 201 -3.02 -3.03 1.27
CA TYR A 201 -2.00 -3.09 2.32
C TYR A 201 -2.07 -4.39 3.13
N GLN A 202 -3.28 -4.83 3.48
CA GLN A 202 -3.47 -6.11 4.19
C GLN A 202 -3.04 -7.31 3.34
N THR A 203 -3.39 -7.30 2.05
CA THR A 203 -2.99 -8.36 1.13
C THR A 203 -1.47 -8.35 0.91
N LEU A 204 -0.84 -7.18 0.82
CA LEU A 204 0.62 -7.05 0.73
C LEU A 204 1.32 -7.69 1.95
N GLY A 205 0.85 -7.39 3.17
CA GLY A 205 1.42 -8.00 4.39
C GLY A 205 1.35 -9.53 4.39
N LYS A 206 0.24 -10.11 3.91
CA LYS A 206 0.10 -11.56 3.76
C LYS A 206 1.04 -12.14 2.69
N VAL A 207 1.27 -11.41 1.60
CA VAL A 207 2.21 -11.82 0.54
C VAL A 207 3.64 -11.86 1.09
N ASP A 208 4.04 -10.86 1.88
CA ASP A 208 5.38 -10.78 2.48
C ASP A 208 5.60 -11.90 3.51
N ASP A 209 4.60 -12.18 4.36
CA ASP A 209 4.65 -13.30 5.32
C ASP A 209 4.80 -14.66 4.61
N ALA A 210 4.08 -14.86 3.50
CA ALA A 210 4.14 -16.10 2.72
C ALA A 210 5.48 -16.30 2.01
N MET A 211 6.23 -15.22 1.74
CA MET A 211 7.57 -15.30 1.15
C MET A 211 8.67 -15.73 2.14
N GLY A 212 8.37 -15.83 3.44
CA GLY A 212 9.29 -16.38 4.44
C GLY A 212 10.60 -15.61 4.56
N VAL A 213 10.66 -14.37 4.08
CA VAL A 213 11.80 -13.47 4.29
C VAL A 213 11.71 -13.02 5.75
N GLY A 214 12.33 -13.81 6.63
CA GLY A 214 12.31 -13.62 8.07
C GLY A 214 12.70 -12.20 8.47
N GLY A 215 11.68 -11.38 8.73
CA GLY A 215 11.82 -10.23 9.61
C GLY A 215 12.17 -10.75 11.00
N SER A 216 13.37 -10.39 11.46
CA SER A 216 13.82 -10.62 12.84
C SER A 216 12.69 -10.38 13.83
N GLY A 217 12.31 -11.46 14.53
CA GLY A 217 11.11 -11.53 15.32
C GLY A 217 11.00 -10.46 16.40
N ALA A 218 9.82 -9.84 16.45
CA ALA A 218 9.24 -9.28 17.66
C ALA A 218 7.88 -9.95 17.84
N GLY A 219 7.88 -11.17 18.39
CA GLY A 219 6.66 -11.96 18.50
C GLY A 219 6.81 -13.32 19.17
N MET A 220 7.74 -13.49 20.11
CA MET A 220 7.66 -14.58 21.09
C MET A 220 7.14 -14.01 22.40
N GLN A 221 5.82 -13.95 22.56
CA GLN A 221 5.21 -13.94 23.89
C GLN A 221 3.87 -14.66 23.84
N GLY A 222 3.91 -15.95 24.16
CA GLY A 222 2.74 -16.82 24.21
C GLY A 222 3.07 -18.29 24.39
N GLY A 223 4.19 -18.62 25.03
CA GLY A 223 4.51 -19.98 25.43
C GLY A 223 4.39 -20.09 26.95
N SER A 224 3.30 -20.67 27.43
CA SER A 224 3.15 -21.09 28.83
C SER A 224 4.28 -22.06 29.19
N MET A 225 5.19 -21.64 30.06
CA MET A 225 6.17 -22.52 30.67
C MET A 225 5.48 -23.39 31.72
N ASP A 226 5.27 -24.65 31.37
CA ASP A 226 5.03 -25.74 32.32
C ASP A 226 6.36 -26.04 33.05
N HIS A 227 6.45 -25.69 34.33
CA HIS A 227 7.63 -25.93 35.14
C HIS A 227 7.47 -27.25 35.91
N GLY A 228 7.98 -28.33 35.31
CA GLY A 228 8.17 -29.62 35.97
C GLY A 228 9.00 -29.47 37.25
N SER A 229 8.39 -29.79 38.39
CA SER A 229 9.07 -29.83 39.68
C SER A 229 9.53 -31.25 40.00
N MET A 230 10.84 -31.36 40.23
CA MET A 230 11.56 -32.59 40.49
C MET A 230 11.19 -33.22 41.85
N LYS A 231 11.22 -34.56 41.86
CA LYS A 231 11.09 -35.44 43.03
C LYS A 231 12.09 -35.07 44.14
N HIS A 232 11.60 -34.94 45.38
CA HIS A 232 12.36 -35.21 46.60
C HIS A 232 11.74 -36.41 47.33
N GLY A 233 12.60 -37.30 47.83
CA GLY A 233 12.27 -38.60 48.43
C GLY A 233 11.59 -38.54 49.80
N PRO A 234 11.16 -39.70 50.34
CA PRO A 234 10.30 -39.77 51.51
C PRO A 234 11.08 -39.74 52.83
N PRO A 235 10.52 -39.20 53.93
CA PRO A 235 11.01 -39.44 55.29
C PRO A 235 10.38 -40.71 55.91
N PRO A 236 11.03 -41.34 56.92
CA PRO A 236 10.57 -42.59 57.53
C PRO A 236 9.62 -42.41 58.74
N SER A 237 8.79 -43.44 58.92
CA SER A 237 7.98 -43.92 60.05
C SER A 237 7.90 -43.17 61.39
N GLY A 238 6.64 -43.03 61.86
CA GLY A 238 6.25 -42.88 63.27
C GLY A 238 4.79 -43.33 63.48
N THR A 239 4.56 -44.16 64.49
CA THR A 239 3.40 -45.05 64.76
C THR A 239 2.20 -44.39 65.47
N THR A 240 1.06 -45.09 65.46
CA THR A 240 -0.20 -45.00 66.28
C THR A 240 -1.32 -44.09 65.71
N GLY A 241 -2.60 -44.46 65.63
CA GLY A 241 -3.33 -45.69 65.97
C GLY A 241 -4.83 -45.60 65.58
N SER A 242 -5.46 -46.78 65.45
CA SER A 242 -6.85 -47.19 65.72
C SER A 242 -8.10 -46.39 65.24
N GLY A 243 -9.02 -47.11 64.56
CA GLY A 243 -10.46 -46.82 64.46
C GLY A 243 -11.02 -47.06 63.04
N SER A 244 -11.45 -48.26 62.64
CA SER A 244 -12.72 -48.96 62.92
C SER A 244 -13.93 -48.56 62.05
N MET A 245 -14.38 -49.54 61.27
CA MET A 245 -15.75 -49.87 60.80
C MET A 245 -16.47 -49.02 59.73
N GLY A 246 -17.13 -49.76 58.82
CA GLY A 246 -18.43 -49.38 58.25
C GLY A 246 -18.53 -49.57 56.74
N GLY A 247 -19.17 -50.64 56.29
CA GLY A 247 -19.33 -50.98 54.88
C GLY A 247 -20.66 -50.56 54.25
N ALA A 248 -21.08 -51.38 53.28
CA ALA A 248 -22.35 -51.43 52.56
C ALA A 248 -22.49 -50.60 51.28
N THR A 249 -22.22 -51.28 50.17
CA THR A 249 -23.13 -51.56 49.03
C THR A 249 -24.52 -50.89 49.03
N GLY A 250 -24.94 -50.40 47.85
CA GLY A 250 -26.37 -50.28 47.55
C GLY A 250 -26.75 -49.30 46.43
N THR A 251 -26.75 -49.81 45.19
CA THR A 251 -27.84 -49.74 44.20
C THR A 251 -28.72 -48.47 44.11
N THR A 252 -28.82 -47.86 42.92
CA THR A 252 -30.03 -47.84 42.05
C THR A 252 -30.07 -46.63 41.11
N GLY A 253 -30.50 -46.87 39.87
CA GLY A 253 -31.64 -46.12 39.33
C GLY A 253 -31.34 -44.93 38.41
N GLY A 254 -31.20 -45.22 37.12
CA GLY A 254 -32.29 -44.96 36.17
C GLY A 254 -32.58 -43.52 35.71
N SER A 255 -32.40 -43.35 34.40
CA SER A 255 -33.36 -42.70 33.47
C SER A 255 -33.49 -41.16 33.52
N THR A 256 -33.18 -40.47 32.42
CA THR A 256 -34.15 -40.21 31.33
C THR A 256 -33.60 -39.27 30.25
N LYS A 257 -33.82 -39.74 29.01
CA LYS A 257 -34.12 -39.10 27.73
C LYS A 257 -34.46 -37.59 27.64
N THR A 258 -33.98 -37.04 26.51
CA THR A 258 -34.61 -36.09 25.56
C THR A 258 -34.91 -34.65 25.99
N LYS A 259 -34.30 -33.69 25.28
CA LYS A 259 -34.88 -33.14 24.04
C LYS A 259 -33.78 -32.58 23.13
#